data_AF-A0AA86L4T0-F1
#
_entry.id   AF-A0AA86L4T0-F1
#
_cell.length_a   1.000
_cell.length_b   1.000
_cell.length_c   1.000
_cell.angle_alpha   90.00
_cell.angle_beta   90.00
_cell.angle_gamma   90.00
#
_symmetry.space_group_name_H-M   'P 1'
#
loop_
_entity.id
_entity.type
_entity.pdbx_description
1 polymer ?
#
loop_
_entity_poly.entity_id
_entity_poly.type
_entity_poly.pdbx_seq_one_letter_code
_entity_poly.pdbx_strand_id
1 'polypeptide(L)'
;MMNEQLKMETKKSGNAFECLGMTFPSEDARRAHFLGLLAEKLKDPVFRTQEGFPQGTDEAILAMSDPPYYTACPNPWLADFVKHYGKAYDPSQEYAREPMAIDVSVGKTDPIYKAHSYHTKVPHLAIVPSILHFTEPGDVVLDGFAGSGMTGVAAQWCGTAPASYRHQVEMEWKKAGMAAPKWGARHAILNDLSPAATFIGANYNLPFDVDSFAKAGKQLLADVEREIGWMYETLHSDGKRKARIDYTVWSETLGCQSCGGEVVFTFAAMDDETQKVSKKITCHHCGAEATKEQMDLVFESFIDLNRPGTAGGHLV
;
A
#
# COMPACT_ATOMS: atom_id res chain seq x y z
N MET A 1 19.36 -3.01 -17.28
CA MET A 1 19.87 -3.81 -16.14
C MET A 1 19.00 -3.53 -14.93
N MET A 2 17.89 -4.27 -14.78
CA MET A 2 17.02 -4.28 -13.60
C MET A 2 16.02 -5.41 -13.83
N ASN A 3 16.41 -6.65 -13.54
CA ASN A 3 15.49 -7.80 -13.55
C ASN A 3 16.08 -9.00 -12.80
N GLU A 4 16.40 -8.81 -11.52
CA GLU A 4 16.93 -9.88 -10.65
C GLU A 4 16.28 -9.93 -9.25
N GLN A 5 15.01 -9.49 -9.10
CA GLN A 5 14.33 -9.51 -7.80
C GLN A 5 13.01 -10.31 -7.71
N LEU A 6 12.61 -11.06 -8.74
CA LEU A 6 11.38 -11.87 -8.69
C LEU A 6 11.59 -13.28 -9.27
N LYS A 7 12.54 -14.03 -8.71
CA LYS A 7 12.55 -15.49 -8.81
C LYS A 7 12.41 -16.07 -7.41
N MET A 8 11.18 -16.18 -6.94
CA MET A 8 10.85 -17.12 -5.87
C MET A 8 10.25 -18.35 -6.54
N GLU A 9 10.91 -19.49 -6.34
CA GLU A 9 10.54 -20.78 -6.89
C GLU A 9 9.17 -21.21 -6.37
N THR A 10 8.15 -21.25 -7.23
CA THR A 10 6.90 -21.96 -6.97
C THR A 10 7.15 -23.47 -7.08
N LYS A 11 7.68 -24.06 -6.01
CA LYS A 11 7.62 -25.51 -5.82
C LYS A 11 6.17 -25.90 -5.54
N LYS A 12 5.44 -26.31 -6.58
CA LYS A 12 4.27 -27.20 -6.44
C LYS A 12 4.76 -28.55 -5.93
N SER A 13 4.95 -28.69 -4.62
CA SER A 13 4.98 -30.00 -3.98
C SER A 13 3.58 -30.30 -3.46
N GLY A 14 3.02 -31.46 -3.82
CA GLY A 14 1.82 -32.06 -3.21
C GLY A 14 2.08 -32.50 -1.76
N ASN A 15 2.66 -31.62 -0.96
CA ASN A 15 2.93 -31.83 0.45
C ASN A 15 1.72 -31.36 1.25
N ALA A 16 1.43 -32.12 2.30
CA ALA A 16 0.37 -31.77 3.23
C ALA A 16 0.66 -30.40 3.89
N PHE A 17 -0.38 -29.59 4.04
CA PHE A 17 -0.31 -28.24 4.60
C PHE A 17 -0.40 -28.31 6.12
N GLU A 18 0.58 -27.78 6.84
CA GLU A 18 0.55 -27.72 8.30
C GLU A 18 0.01 -26.38 8.81
N CYS A 19 -0.90 -26.42 9.77
CA CYS A 19 -1.44 -25.25 10.45
C CYS A 19 -1.65 -25.56 11.92
N LEU A 20 -0.94 -24.86 12.81
CA LEU A 20 -1.02 -25.04 14.27
C LEU A 20 -0.87 -26.52 14.72
N GLY A 21 0.01 -27.28 14.05
CA GLY A 21 0.25 -28.69 14.34
C GLY A 21 -0.79 -29.67 13.76
N MET A 22 -1.74 -29.18 12.97
CA MET A 22 -2.68 -30.00 12.21
C MET A 22 -2.25 -30.08 10.74
N THR A 23 -2.54 -31.21 10.10
CA THR A 23 -2.18 -31.46 8.70
C THR A 23 -3.43 -31.47 7.80
N PHE A 24 -3.36 -30.75 6.68
CA PHE A 24 -4.46 -30.60 5.72
C PHE A 24 -4.01 -31.00 4.31
N PRO A 25 -4.93 -31.48 3.45
CA PRO A 25 -4.60 -31.83 2.07
C PRO A 25 -4.35 -30.61 1.17
N SER A 26 -4.86 -29.44 1.54
CA SER A 26 -4.66 -28.18 0.82
C SER A 26 -4.92 -26.97 1.72
N GLU A 27 -4.53 -25.79 1.25
CA GLU A 27 -4.88 -24.50 1.88
C GLU A 27 -6.42 -24.30 1.91
N ASP A 28 -7.13 -24.60 0.82
CA ASP A 28 -8.60 -24.52 0.77
C ASP A 28 -9.26 -25.40 1.84
N ALA A 29 -8.74 -26.61 2.05
CA ALA A 29 -9.27 -27.54 3.05
C ALA A 29 -9.03 -27.03 4.48
N ARG A 30 -7.85 -26.47 4.74
CA ARG A 30 -7.54 -25.76 6.00
C ARG A 30 -8.50 -24.59 6.19
N ARG A 31 -8.67 -23.74 5.18
CA ARG A 31 -9.56 -22.57 5.24
C ARG A 31 -11.00 -22.97 5.52
N ALA A 32 -11.53 -23.96 4.80
CA ALA A 32 -12.88 -24.47 5.00
C ALA A 32 -13.08 -25.03 6.42
N HIS A 33 -12.10 -25.76 6.95
CA HIS A 33 -12.14 -26.28 8.32
C HIS A 33 -12.25 -25.15 9.35
N PHE A 34 -11.36 -24.16 9.32
CA PHE A 34 -11.35 -23.08 10.30
C PHE A 34 -12.51 -22.10 10.12
N LEU A 35 -13.00 -21.88 8.91
CA LEU A 35 -14.24 -21.11 8.69
C LEU A 35 -15.47 -21.81 9.28
N GLY A 36 -15.56 -23.14 9.17
CA GLY A 36 -16.61 -23.91 9.83
C GLY A 36 -16.56 -23.77 11.35
N LEU A 37 -15.37 -23.84 11.95
CA LEU A 37 -15.19 -23.62 13.38
C LEU A 37 -15.52 -22.17 13.80
N LEU A 38 -15.16 -21.17 12.97
CA LEU A 38 -15.54 -19.78 13.22
C LEU A 38 -17.06 -19.60 13.21
N ALA A 39 -17.74 -20.20 12.23
CA ALA A 39 -19.19 -20.14 12.10
C ALA A 39 -19.90 -20.72 13.32
N GLU A 40 -19.40 -21.83 13.88
CA GLU A 40 -19.94 -22.36 15.14
C GLU A 40 -19.68 -21.44 16.33
N LYS A 41 -18.48 -20.84 16.43
CA LYS A 41 -18.17 -19.88 17.49
C LYS A 41 -19.04 -18.62 17.43
N LEU A 42 -19.37 -18.13 16.23
CA LEU A 42 -20.21 -16.94 16.05
C LEU A 42 -21.65 -17.10 16.57
N LYS A 43 -22.12 -18.36 16.71
CA LYS A 43 -23.42 -18.68 17.33
C LYS A 43 -23.39 -18.58 18.85
N ASP A 44 -22.22 -18.60 19.49
CA ASP A 44 -22.09 -18.47 20.94
C ASP A 44 -22.31 -17.01 21.36
N PRO A 45 -23.37 -16.70 22.13
CA PRO A 45 -23.64 -15.34 22.59
C PRO A 45 -22.48 -14.75 23.41
N VAL A 46 -21.78 -15.58 24.21
CA VAL A 46 -20.68 -15.12 25.06
C VAL A 46 -19.52 -14.63 24.22
N PHE A 47 -19.18 -15.38 23.16
CA PHE A 47 -18.16 -14.97 22.19
C PHE A 47 -18.55 -13.67 21.50
N ARG A 48 -19.82 -13.54 21.10
CA ARG A 48 -20.32 -12.37 20.37
C ARG A 48 -20.45 -11.09 21.21
N THR A 49 -20.56 -11.23 22.53
CA THR A 49 -20.65 -10.09 23.46
C THR A 49 -19.30 -9.60 23.98
N GLN A 50 -18.18 -10.13 23.47
CA GLN A 50 -16.85 -9.64 23.85
C GLN A 50 -16.66 -8.16 23.45
N GLU A 51 -15.84 -7.45 24.22
CA GLU A 51 -15.48 -6.07 23.91
C GLU A 51 -14.72 -6.00 22.57
N GLY A 52 -15.02 -4.99 21.76
CA GLY A 52 -14.39 -4.82 20.44
C GLY A 52 -14.94 -5.75 19.34
N PHE A 53 -16.01 -6.49 19.60
CA PHE A 53 -16.67 -7.28 18.55
C PHE A 53 -17.28 -6.35 17.48
N PRO A 54 -17.05 -6.62 16.17
CA PRO A 54 -17.59 -5.78 15.10
C PRO A 54 -19.14 -5.83 15.03
N GLN A 55 -19.73 -4.72 14.60
CA GLN A 55 -21.15 -4.68 14.23
C GLN A 55 -21.30 -5.18 12.78
N GLY A 56 -21.56 -6.47 12.61
CA GLY A 56 -21.72 -7.09 11.30
C GLY A 56 -22.48 -8.42 11.36
N THR A 57 -22.96 -8.88 10.21
CA THR A 57 -23.56 -10.22 10.10
C THR A 57 -22.46 -11.29 10.11
N ASP A 58 -22.85 -12.52 10.44
CA ASP A 58 -21.93 -13.67 10.48
C ASP A 58 -21.33 -13.90 9.11
N GLU A 59 -22.13 -13.76 8.05
CA GLU A 59 -21.71 -13.92 6.67
C GLU A 59 -20.63 -12.90 6.31
N ALA A 60 -20.77 -11.64 6.73
CA ALA A 60 -19.77 -10.61 6.49
C ALA A 60 -18.47 -10.89 7.26
N ILE A 61 -18.57 -11.33 8.52
CA ILE A 61 -17.40 -11.69 9.34
C ILE A 61 -16.67 -12.88 8.71
N LEU A 62 -17.40 -13.92 8.30
CA LEU A 62 -16.83 -15.12 7.66
C LEU A 62 -16.19 -14.77 6.31
N ALA A 63 -16.84 -13.94 5.50
CA ALA A 63 -16.33 -13.55 4.18
C ALA A 63 -15.03 -12.73 4.27
N MET A 64 -14.90 -11.89 5.29
CA MET A 64 -13.69 -11.09 5.52
C MET A 64 -12.60 -11.85 6.28
N SER A 65 -12.88 -13.02 6.85
CA SER A 65 -11.90 -13.74 7.68
C SER A 65 -11.10 -14.77 6.87
N ASP A 66 -9.87 -15.00 7.32
CA ASP A 66 -9.02 -16.12 6.90
C ASP A 66 -8.42 -16.84 8.13
N PRO A 67 -9.28 -17.53 8.91
CA PRO A 67 -8.88 -18.14 10.16
C PRO A 67 -7.95 -19.34 9.91
N PRO A 68 -7.00 -19.64 10.82
CA PRO A 68 -6.88 -19.07 12.15
C PRO A 68 -6.01 -17.82 12.21
N TYR A 69 -5.35 -17.42 11.11
CA TYR A 69 -4.35 -16.35 11.12
C TYR A 69 -4.94 -14.95 10.99
N TYR A 70 -6.15 -14.80 10.45
CA TYR A 70 -6.88 -13.55 10.42
C TYR A 70 -8.38 -13.75 10.64
N THR A 71 -8.96 -12.94 11.52
CA THR A 71 -10.41 -12.87 11.72
C THR A 71 -10.85 -11.42 11.75
N ALA A 72 -12.00 -11.13 11.13
CA ALA A 72 -12.62 -9.80 11.20
C ALA A 72 -13.28 -9.50 12.56
N CYS A 73 -13.14 -10.40 13.53
CA CYS A 73 -13.63 -10.32 14.91
C CYS A 73 -12.51 -10.78 15.88
N PRO A 74 -12.68 -10.70 17.22
CA PRO A 74 -11.73 -11.25 18.18
C PRO A 74 -11.28 -12.67 17.82
N ASN A 75 -9.98 -12.87 17.61
CA ASN A 75 -9.45 -14.13 17.08
C ASN A 75 -9.49 -15.24 18.15
N PRO A 76 -10.30 -16.31 17.96
CA PRO A 76 -10.47 -17.33 18.97
C PRO A 76 -9.31 -18.34 19.04
N TRP A 77 -8.34 -18.28 18.11
CA TRP A 77 -7.17 -19.15 18.05
C TRP A 77 -5.89 -18.49 18.58
N LEU A 78 -5.99 -17.30 19.18
CA LEU A 78 -4.82 -16.59 19.71
C LEU A 78 -4.04 -17.43 20.73
N ALA A 79 -4.76 -18.15 21.61
CA ALA A 79 -4.15 -19.05 22.59
C ALA A 79 -3.44 -20.24 21.93
N ASP A 80 -4.03 -20.83 20.89
CA ASP A 80 -3.42 -21.93 20.14
C ASP A 80 -2.16 -21.46 19.40
N PHE A 81 -2.19 -20.25 18.83
CA PHE A 81 -1.03 -19.63 18.20
C PHE A 81 0.12 -19.43 19.19
N VAL A 82 -0.14 -18.84 20.36
CA VAL A 82 0.88 -18.64 21.40
C VAL A 82 1.40 -19.97 21.94
N LYS A 83 0.53 -20.97 22.10
CA LYS A 83 0.95 -22.32 22.53
C LYS A 83 1.85 -22.99 21.51
N HIS A 84 1.61 -22.79 20.22
CA HIS A 84 2.35 -23.43 19.14
C HIS A 84 3.69 -22.74 18.85
N TYR A 85 3.72 -21.41 18.81
CA TYR A 85 4.90 -20.63 18.43
C TYR A 85 5.65 -19.99 19.62
N GLY A 86 4.97 -19.80 20.75
CA GLY A 86 5.55 -19.17 21.93
C GLY A 86 6.46 -20.12 22.71
N LYS A 87 7.28 -19.53 23.59
CA LYS A 87 8.09 -20.24 24.57
C LYS A 87 7.53 -19.97 25.96
N ALA A 88 7.46 -21.00 26.79
CA ALA A 88 7.08 -20.83 28.19
C ALA A 88 8.12 -19.94 28.89
N TYR A 89 7.65 -19.05 29.77
CA TYR A 89 8.54 -18.24 30.58
C TYR A 89 9.34 -19.14 31.53
N ASP A 90 10.66 -19.03 31.47
CA ASP A 90 11.58 -19.71 32.36
C ASP A 90 12.23 -18.68 33.31
N PRO A 91 11.86 -18.65 34.60
CA PRO A 91 12.42 -17.70 35.56
C PRO A 91 13.90 -17.94 35.85
N SER A 92 14.47 -19.09 35.47
CA SER A 92 15.91 -19.36 35.60
C SER A 92 16.73 -18.75 34.48
N GLN A 93 16.09 -18.38 33.37
CA GLN A 93 16.74 -17.71 32.26
C GLN A 93 16.82 -16.21 32.54
N GLU A 94 18.04 -15.70 32.75
CA GLU A 94 18.25 -14.26 32.81
C GLU A 94 18.00 -13.63 31.43
N TYR A 95 16.98 -12.78 31.35
CA TYR A 95 16.72 -11.94 30.19
C TYR A 95 17.13 -10.50 30.50
N ALA A 96 18.19 -10.03 29.84
CA ALA A 96 18.67 -8.67 29.93
C ALA A 96 18.94 -8.10 28.54
N ARG A 97 18.36 -6.94 28.24
CA ARG A 97 18.62 -6.14 27.04
C ARG A 97 18.76 -4.68 27.46
N GLU A 98 19.87 -4.08 27.07
CA GLU A 98 20.09 -2.64 27.28
C GLU A 98 19.08 -1.80 26.50
N PRO A 99 18.72 -0.59 26.95
CA PRO A 99 17.92 0.33 26.16
C PRO A 99 18.56 0.60 24.80
N MET A 100 17.74 0.56 23.74
CA MET A 100 18.20 0.85 22.39
C MET A 100 17.98 2.32 22.05
N ALA A 101 19.06 3.08 21.92
CA ALA A 101 19.05 4.46 21.48
C ALA A 101 19.83 4.57 20.16
N ILE A 102 19.18 4.21 19.05
CA ILE A 102 19.73 4.38 17.71
C ILE A 102 18.89 5.37 16.91
N ASP A 103 19.55 6.26 16.18
CA ASP A 103 18.86 7.15 15.24
C ASP A 103 18.46 6.34 14.00
N VAL A 104 17.16 6.13 13.85
CA VAL A 104 16.60 5.40 12.71
C VAL A 104 16.04 6.39 11.71
N SER A 105 16.78 6.64 10.63
CA SER A 105 16.31 7.43 9.49
C SER A 105 16.15 6.52 8.28
N VAL A 106 14.91 6.37 7.81
CA VAL A 106 14.59 5.56 6.63
C VAL A 106 13.65 6.32 5.71
N GLY A 107 13.84 6.12 4.40
CA GLY A 107 12.98 6.70 3.38
C GLY A 107 11.58 6.05 3.35
N LYS A 108 10.59 6.81 2.89
CA LYS A 108 9.21 6.35 2.63
C LYS A 108 9.00 5.90 1.17
N THR A 109 10.08 5.49 0.50
CA THR A 109 10.10 5.20 -0.94
C THR A 109 10.01 3.73 -1.27
N ASP A 110 10.18 2.85 -0.28
CA ASP A 110 10.18 1.40 -0.43
C ASP A 110 8.85 0.88 -1.03
N PRO A 111 8.89 -0.05 -2.00
CA PRO A 111 7.68 -0.59 -2.64
C PRO A 111 6.67 -1.20 -1.67
N ILE A 112 7.14 -1.93 -0.64
CA ILE A 112 6.25 -2.54 0.36
C ILE A 112 5.61 -1.45 1.20
N TYR A 113 6.36 -0.39 1.56
CA TYR A 113 5.77 0.74 2.26
C TYR A 113 4.68 1.45 1.44
N LYS A 114 4.84 1.52 0.11
CA LYS A 114 3.90 2.21 -0.79
C LYS A 114 2.68 1.41 -1.22
N ALA A 115 2.67 0.09 -1.07
CA ALA A 115 1.61 -0.77 -1.62
C ALA A 115 0.19 -0.41 -1.15
N HIS A 116 0.06 0.04 0.10
CA HIS A 116 -1.18 0.54 0.71
C HIS A 116 -0.88 1.76 1.58
N SER A 117 -1.62 2.82 1.33
CA SER A 117 -1.64 4.04 2.13
C SER A 117 -2.34 3.80 3.47
N TYR A 118 -1.79 4.38 4.54
CA TYR A 118 -2.40 4.40 5.86
C TYR A 118 -1.87 5.61 6.64
N HIS A 119 -2.71 6.24 7.45
CA HIS A 119 -2.28 7.40 8.26
C HIS A 119 -1.22 6.97 9.27
N THR A 120 -0.25 7.84 9.52
CA THR A 120 0.84 7.62 10.49
C THR A 120 1.62 6.31 10.29
N LYS A 121 1.62 5.74 9.07
CA LYS A 121 2.36 4.51 8.75
C LYS A 121 3.86 4.68 8.95
N VAL A 122 4.47 3.76 9.69
CA VAL A 122 5.92 3.70 9.92
C VAL A 122 6.54 2.67 8.96
N PRO A 123 7.65 2.98 8.26
CA PRO A 123 8.35 1.99 7.43
C PRO A 123 8.86 0.81 8.23
N HIS A 124 8.68 -0.42 7.72
CA HIS A 124 9.13 -1.65 8.38
C HIS A 124 10.65 -1.63 8.63
N LEU A 125 11.42 -1.05 7.71
CA LEU A 125 12.87 -0.87 7.84
C LEU A 125 13.27 -0.06 9.09
N ALA A 126 12.36 0.78 9.62
CA ALA A 126 12.62 1.48 10.88
C ALA A 126 12.38 0.60 12.12
N ILE A 127 11.54 -0.43 12.00
CA ILE A 127 11.11 -1.29 13.09
C ILE A 127 12.07 -2.49 13.25
N VAL A 128 12.64 -2.96 12.13
CA VAL A 128 13.55 -4.12 12.09
C VAL A 128 14.69 -4.04 13.13
N PRO A 129 15.42 -2.91 13.29
CA PRO A 129 16.48 -2.82 14.29
C PRO A 129 16.00 -3.10 15.72
N SER A 130 14.84 -2.56 16.10
CA SER A 130 14.24 -2.79 17.42
C SER A 130 13.86 -4.25 17.62
N ILE A 131 13.26 -4.90 16.61
CA ILE A 131 12.94 -6.33 16.67
C ILE A 131 14.23 -7.15 16.84
N LEU A 132 15.27 -6.86 16.06
CA LEU A 132 16.55 -7.59 16.14
C LEU A 132 17.21 -7.47 17.51
N HIS A 133 17.07 -6.32 18.17
CA HIS A 133 17.68 -6.05 19.47
C HIS A 133 16.92 -6.72 20.62
N PHE A 134 15.60 -6.61 20.63
CA PHE A 134 14.76 -7.07 21.74
C PHE A 134 14.22 -8.50 21.60
N THR A 135 14.54 -9.21 20.52
CA THR A 135 13.99 -10.57 20.31
C THR A 135 15.01 -11.50 19.69
N GLU A 136 14.80 -12.80 19.83
CA GLU A 136 15.52 -13.86 19.14
C GLU A 136 14.69 -14.38 17.95
N PRO A 137 15.31 -15.04 16.94
CA PRO A 137 14.58 -15.74 15.90
C PRO A 137 13.54 -16.72 16.46
N GLY A 138 12.34 -16.70 15.89
CA GLY A 138 11.20 -17.53 16.32
C GLY A 138 10.43 -16.99 17.53
N ASP A 139 10.83 -15.86 18.13
CA ASP A 139 10.03 -15.25 19.19
C ASP A 139 8.73 -14.64 18.65
N VAL A 140 7.75 -14.44 19.54
CA VAL A 140 6.46 -13.81 19.24
C VAL A 140 6.50 -12.33 19.60
N VAL A 141 6.20 -11.46 18.63
CA VAL A 141 6.09 -10.01 18.80
C VAL A 141 4.61 -9.63 18.83
N LEU A 142 4.17 -8.94 19.89
CA LEU A 142 2.85 -8.37 19.98
C LEU A 142 2.88 -6.89 19.58
N ASP A 143 2.02 -6.52 18.65
CA ASP A 143 1.67 -5.13 18.37
C ASP A 143 0.17 -4.93 18.59
N GLY A 144 -0.18 -4.28 19.70
CA GLY A 144 -1.56 -4.00 20.09
C GLY A 144 -2.21 -2.82 19.35
N PHE A 145 -1.41 -2.05 18.59
CA PHE A 145 -1.85 -0.88 17.84
C PHE A 145 -1.25 -0.92 16.43
N ALA A 146 -1.45 -2.05 15.76
CA ALA A 146 -0.70 -2.44 14.58
C ALA A 146 -0.94 -1.52 13.38
N GLY A 147 -2.09 -0.84 13.30
CA GLY A 147 -2.47 -0.02 12.15
C GLY A 147 -2.34 -0.82 10.86
N SER A 148 -1.47 -0.37 9.97
CA SER A 148 -1.16 -1.06 8.70
C SER A 148 -0.40 -2.39 8.82
N GLY A 149 0.00 -2.83 10.02
CA GLY A 149 0.66 -4.12 10.24
C GLY A 149 2.15 -4.18 9.89
N MET A 150 2.85 -3.03 9.85
CA MET A 150 4.26 -2.97 9.47
C MET A 150 5.20 -3.64 10.47
N THR A 151 4.80 -3.82 11.72
CA THR A 151 5.53 -4.62 12.71
C THR A 151 5.62 -6.08 12.30
N GLY A 152 4.54 -6.65 11.73
CA GLY A 152 4.58 -8.00 11.19
C GLY A 152 5.48 -8.11 9.97
N VAL A 153 5.42 -7.11 9.08
CA VAL A 153 6.33 -7.04 7.92
C VAL A 153 7.79 -7.01 8.40
N ALA A 154 8.10 -6.20 9.40
CA ALA A 154 9.43 -6.12 9.99
C ALA A 154 9.87 -7.44 10.65
N ALA A 155 8.97 -8.11 11.37
CA ALA A 155 9.23 -9.41 11.98
C ALA A 155 9.59 -10.48 10.94
N GLN A 156 8.88 -10.52 9.81
CA GLN A 156 9.18 -11.40 8.68
C GLN A 156 10.46 -10.99 7.94
N TRP A 157 10.66 -9.68 7.74
CA TRP A 157 11.82 -9.11 7.06
C TRP A 157 13.14 -9.49 7.74
N CYS A 158 13.14 -9.68 9.06
CA CYS A 158 14.32 -10.18 9.77
C CYS A 158 14.80 -11.55 9.27
N GLY A 159 13.93 -12.37 8.65
CA GLY A 159 14.30 -13.65 8.05
C GLY A 159 14.69 -13.56 6.57
N THR A 160 14.10 -12.61 5.83
CA THR A 160 14.18 -12.55 4.36
C THR A 160 14.96 -11.35 3.82
N ALA A 161 15.40 -10.43 4.68
CA ALA A 161 16.12 -9.23 4.29
C ALA A 161 17.31 -9.52 3.35
N PRO A 162 17.51 -8.73 2.28
CA PRO A 162 18.61 -8.92 1.35
C PRO A 162 19.96 -8.69 2.02
N ALA A 163 21.01 -9.36 1.54
CA ALA A 163 22.36 -9.27 2.10
C ALA A 163 22.88 -7.83 2.19
N SER A 164 22.55 -6.98 1.21
CA SER A 164 22.91 -5.56 1.21
C SER A 164 22.33 -4.80 2.39
N TYR A 165 21.05 -5.01 2.71
CA TYR A 165 20.41 -4.38 3.87
C TYR A 165 20.97 -4.94 5.18
N ARG A 166 21.18 -6.27 5.27
CA ARG A 166 21.78 -6.88 6.46
C ARG A 166 23.15 -6.28 6.77
N HIS A 167 23.98 -6.17 5.74
CA HIS A 167 25.30 -5.56 5.86
C HIS A 167 25.25 -4.11 6.35
N GLN A 168 24.29 -3.30 5.85
CA GLN A 168 24.11 -1.92 6.32
C GLN A 168 23.79 -1.89 7.83
N VAL A 169 22.84 -2.69 8.29
CA VAL A 169 22.47 -2.76 9.71
C VAL A 169 23.65 -3.23 10.57
N GLU A 170 24.36 -4.27 10.16
CA GLU A 170 25.54 -4.79 10.86
C GLU A 170 26.65 -3.76 10.98
N MET A 171 26.88 -2.95 9.95
CA MET A 171 27.88 -1.88 9.97
C MET A 171 27.49 -0.74 10.91
N GLU A 172 26.22 -0.33 10.93
CA GLU A 172 25.73 0.68 11.87
C GLU A 172 25.81 0.19 13.33
N TRP A 173 25.47 -1.07 13.58
CA TRP A 173 25.58 -1.68 14.91
C TRP A 173 27.04 -1.76 15.36
N LYS A 174 27.95 -2.17 14.48
CA LYS A 174 29.39 -2.18 14.76
C LYS A 174 29.90 -0.78 15.10
N LYS A 175 29.45 0.25 14.38
CA LYS A 175 29.80 1.66 14.65
C LYS A 175 29.24 2.13 16.00
N ALA A 176 28.08 1.64 16.40
CA ALA A 176 27.48 1.88 17.71
C ALA A 176 28.07 1.02 18.85
N GLY A 177 29.08 0.17 18.57
CA GLY A 177 29.70 -0.71 19.57
C GLY A 177 28.84 -1.92 19.95
N MET A 178 27.80 -2.23 19.17
CA MET A 178 26.92 -3.38 19.38
C MET A 178 27.45 -4.62 18.65
N ALA A 179 27.19 -5.80 19.23
CA ALA A 179 27.45 -7.07 18.56
C ALA A 179 26.50 -7.27 17.37
N ALA A 180 26.91 -8.01 16.34
CA ALA A 180 26.06 -8.24 15.16
C ALA A 180 24.70 -8.86 15.55
N PRO A 181 23.58 -8.40 14.95
CA PRO A 181 22.26 -8.93 15.23
C PRO A 181 22.13 -10.39 14.78
N LYS A 182 21.29 -11.14 15.49
CA LYS A 182 20.85 -12.47 15.03
C LYS A 182 19.68 -12.32 14.07
N TRP A 183 19.94 -12.64 12.80
CA TRP A 183 18.92 -12.64 11.75
C TRP A 183 18.05 -13.89 11.82
N GLY A 184 16.77 -13.72 11.51
CA GLY A 184 15.75 -14.76 11.53
C GLY A 184 14.36 -14.17 11.70
N ALA A 185 13.36 -14.84 11.13
CA ALA A 185 11.97 -14.40 11.21
C ALA A 185 11.45 -14.49 12.65
N ARG A 186 10.53 -13.60 13.00
CA ARG A 186 9.73 -13.65 14.23
C ARG A 186 8.27 -13.88 13.86
N HIS A 187 7.52 -14.43 14.81
CA HIS A 187 6.06 -14.50 14.72
C HIS A 187 5.46 -13.17 15.19
N ALA A 188 4.34 -12.76 14.62
CA ALA A 188 3.70 -11.51 14.99
C ALA A 188 2.21 -11.72 15.32
N ILE A 189 1.76 -11.10 16.39
CA ILE A 189 0.35 -10.90 16.71
C ILE A 189 0.07 -9.41 16.48
N LEU A 190 -0.79 -9.12 15.51
CA LEU A 190 -1.15 -7.76 15.14
C LEU A 190 -2.60 -7.53 15.52
N ASN A 191 -2.86 -6.54 16.37
CA ASN A 191 -4.20 -6.16 16.77
C ASN A 191 -4.44 -4.68 16.45
N ASP A 192 -5.66 -4.39 16.01
CA ASP A 192 -6.17 -3.04 15.84
C ASP A 192 -7.69 -3.08 15.98
N LEU A 193 -8.29 -1.99 16.47
CA LEU A 193 -9.74 -1.87 16.59
C LEU A 193 -10.41 -1.60 15.25
N SER A 194 -9.69 -1.04 14.28
CA SER A 194 -10.23 -0.69 12.96
C SER A 194 -10.24 -1.89 12.03
N PRO A 195 -11.41 -2.32 11.51
CA PRO A 195 -11.48 -3.38 10.51
C PRO A 195 -10.67 -3.07 9.25
N ALA A 196 -10.59 -1.79 8.86
CA ALA A 196 -9.77 -1.38 7.72
C ALA A 196 -8.28 -1.54 8.00
N ALA A 197 -7.83 -1.25 9.22
CA ALA A 197 -6.44 -1.43 9.62
C ALA A 197 -6.05 -2.92 9.63
N THR A 198 -6.86 -3.77 10.27
CA THR A 198 -6.59 -5.21 10.31
C THR A 198 -6.65 -5.86 8.93
N PHE A 199 -7.56 -5.41 8.05
CA PHE A 199 -7.62 -5.85 6.67
C PHE A 199 -6.35 -5.47 5.88
N ILE A 200 -5.88 -4.22 6.00
CA ILE A 200 -4.61 -3.80 5.39
C ILE A 200 -3.45 -4.62 5.95
N GLY A 201 -3.39 -4.81 7.27
CA GLY A 201 -2.37 -5.61 7.94
C GLY A 201 -2.34 -7.06 7.45
N ALA A 202 -3.51 -7.69 7.27
CA ALA A 202 -3.64 -9.03 6.74
C ALA A 202 -3.10 -9.12 5.30
N ASN A 203 -3.46 -8.18 4.43
CA ASN A 203 -2.96 -8.15 3.03
C ASN A 203 -1.44 -7.97 2.93
N TYR A 204 -0.80 -7.35 3.92
CA TYR A 204 0.67 -7.27 3.98
C TYR A 204 1.35 -8.55 4.47
N ASN A 205 0.70 -9.27 5.38
CA ASN A 205 1.38 -10.27 6.20
C ASN A 205 0.98 -11.71 5.87
N LEU A 206 -0.16 -11.93 5.24
CA LEU A 206 -0.61 -13.26 4.85
C LEU A 206 -0.02 -13.66 3.50
N PRO A 207 0.33 -14.95 3.33
CA PRO A 207 0.75 -15.46 2.04
C PRO A 207 -0.39 -15.41 1.04
N PHE A 208 -0.07 -15.14 -0.22
CA PHE A 208 -1.02 -15.20 -1.33
C PHE A 208 -0.36 -15.79 -2.57
N ASP A 209 -1.16 -16.28 -3.51
CA ASP A 209 -0.66 -16.79 -4.79
C ASP A 209 -0.30 -15.62 -5.70
N VAL A 210 1.01 -15.36 -5.82
CA VAL A 210 1.59 -14.28 -6.64
C VAL A 210 1.24 -14.44 -8.13
N ASP A 211 1.21 -15.66 -8.65
CA ASP A 211 0.92 -15.93 -10.06
C ASP A 211 -0.56 -15.69 -10.35
N SER A 212 -1.44 -16.16 -9.47
CA SER A 212 -2.89 -15.91 -9.54
C SER A 212 -3.20 -14.42 -9.44
N PHE A 213 -2.58 -13.72 -8.48
CA PHE A 213 -2.73 -12.28 -8.31
C PHE A 213 -2.27 -11.52 -9.56
N ALA A 214 -1.09 -11.83 -10.10
CA ALA A 214 -0.57 -11.18 -11.30
C ALA A 214 -1.46 -11.45 -12.53
N LYS A 215 -2.00 -12.66 -12.67
CA LYS A 215 -2.94 -13.02 -13.74
C LYS A 215 -4.23 -12.22 -13.62
N ALA A 216 -4.83 -12.16 -12.43
CA ALA A 216 -6.05 -11.40 -12.18
C ALA A 216 -5.84 -9.89 -12.45
N GLY A 217 -4.72 -9.32 -12.00
CA GLY A 217 -4.38 -7.92 -12.25
C GLY A 217 -4.22 -7.61 -13.74
N LYS A 218 -3.53 -8.47 -14.50
CA LYS A 218 -3.40 -8.30 -15.97
C LYS A 218 -4.73 -8.39 -16.68
N GLN A 219 -5.62 -9.29 -16.24
CA GLN A 219 -6.96 -9.41 -16.81
C GLN A 219 -7.78 -8.15 -16.55
N LEU A 220 -7.75 -7.64 -15.31
CA LEU A 220 -8.45 -6.40 -14.95
C LEU A 220 -7.98 -5.21 -15.81
N LEU A 221 -6.66 -5.05 -15.99
CA LEU A 221 -6.12 -3.99 -16.83
C LEU A 221 -6.56 -4.12 -18.30
N ALA A 222 -6.61 -5.35 -18.83
CA ALA A 222 -7.10 -5.60 -20.18
C ALA A 222 -8.61 -5.31 -20.33
N ASP A 223 -9.39 -5.61 -19.29
CA ASP A 223 -10.83 -5.33 -19.26
C ASP A 223 -11.09 -3.82 -19.22
N VAL A 224 -10.36 -3.07 -18.39
CA VAL A 224 -10.42 -1.60 -18.32
C VAL A 224 -10.00 -0.97 -19.66
N GLU A 225 -8.89 -1.43 -20.26
CA GLU A 225 -8.44 -0.94 -21.57
C GLU A 225 -9.51 -1.18 -22.65
N ARG A 226 -10.21 -2.31 -22.61
CA ARG A 226 -11.28 -2.61 -23.56
C ARG A 226 -12.52 -1.75 -23.35
N GLU A 227 -12.86 -1.43 -22.10
CA GLU A 227 -14.06 -0.67 -21.76
C GLU A 227 -13.89 0.84 -22.02
N ILE A 228 -12.77 1.40 -21.57
CA ILE A 228 -12.56 2.86 -21.56
C ILE A 228 -11.25 3.31 -22.24
N GLY A 229 -10.45 2.38 -22.79
CA GLY A 229 -9.19 2.74 -23.46
C GLY A 229 -9.37 3.69 -24.64
N TRP A 230 -10.53 3.64 -25.32
CA TRP A 230 -10.90 4.55 -26.40
C TRP A 230 -10.90 6.03 -25.97
N MET A 231 -11.14 6.32 -24.68
CA MET A 231 -11.12 7.69 -24.14
C MET A 231 -9.70 8.28 -24.11
N TYR A 232 -8.68 7.43 -24.19
CA TYR A 232 -7.26 7.78 -24.16
C TYR A 232 -6.60 7.62 -25.54
N GLU A 233 -7.41 7.54 -26.61
CA GLU A 233 -6.93 7.52 -27.99
C GLU A 233 -7.23 8.85 -28.71
N THR A 234 -6.32 9.26 -29.59
CA THR A 234 -6.51 10.39 -30.51
C THR A 234 -5.97 10.05 -31.90
N LEU A 235 -6.27 10.87 -32.90
CA LEU A 235 -5.65 10.76 -34.22
C LEU A 235 -4.29 11.47 -34.21
N HIS A 236 -3.28 10.83 -34.77
CA HIS A 236 -1.97 11.44 -35.00
C HIS A 236 -2.09 12.59 -36.02
N SER A 237 -1.04 13.40 -36.15
CA SER A 237 -0.95 14.53 -37.09
C SER A 237 -1.28 14.25 -38.56
N ASP A 238 -1.34 12.97 -38.98
CA ASP A 238 -1.76 12.58 -40.33
C ASP A 238 -3.27 12.33 -40.48
N GLY A 239 -4.03 12.44 -39.39
CA GLY A 239 -5.48 12.22 -39.34
C GLY A 239 -5.90 10.77 -39.57
N LYS A 240 -4.98 9.81 -39.59
CA LYS A 240 -5.26 8.40 -39.95
C LYS A 240 -4.88 7.42 -38.86
N ARG A 241 -3.68 7.57 -38.28
CA ARG A 241 -3.20 6.65 -37.25
C ARG A 241 -3.80 7.01 -35.90
N LYS A 242 -4.33 6.01 -35.18
CA LYS A 242 -4.65 6.16 -33.77
C LYS A 242 -3.36 6.15 -32.94
N ALA A 243 -3.29 7.04 -31.97
CA ALA A 243 -2.21 7.13 -30.99
C ALA A 243 -2.80 7.22 -29.57
N ARG A 244 -2.05 6.74 -28.58
CA ARG A 244 -2.41 6.91 -27.17
C ARG A 244 -2.02 8.30 -26.69
N ILE A 245 -2.92 8.92 -25.94
CA ILE A 245 -2.67 10.16 -25.24
C ILE A 245 -1.77 9.84 -24.05
N ASP A 246 -0.58 10.43 -24.01
CA ASP A 246 0.34 10.31 -22.86
C ASP A 246 -0.06 11.27 -21.74
N TYR A 247 -0.36 12.52 -22.11
CA TYR A 247 -0.90 13.54 -21.21
C TYR A 247 -1.70 14.57 -22.00
N THR A 248 -2.58 15.28 -21.30
CA THR A 248 -3.33 16.43 -21.83
C THR A 248 -3.00 17.65 -20.97
N VAL A 249 -2.65 18.77 -21.61
CA VAL A 249 -2.42 20.04 -20.93
C VAL A 249 -3.64 20.93 -21.16
N TRP A 250 -4.27 21.36 -20.07
CA TRP A 250 -5.28 22.42 -20.13
C TRP A 250 -4.58 23.76 -20.01
N SER A 251 -4.88 24.66 -20.95
CA SER A 251 -4.41 26.05 -20.90
C SER A 251 -5.56 26.94 -20.54
N GLU A 252 -5.25 28.05 -19.90
CA GLU A 252 -6.19 29.15 -19.71
C GLU A 252 -6.05 30.15 -20.85
N THR A 253 -7.16 30.81 -21.18
CA THR A 253 -7.17 31.99 -22.05
C THR A 253 -7.15 33.28 -21.21
N LEU A 254 -6.21 34.17 -21.50
CA LEU A 254 -5.95 35.39 -20.75
C LEU A 254 -6.22 36.63 -21.61
N GLY A 255 -6.84 37.66 -21.03
CA GLY A 255 -7.08 38.95 -21.66
C GLY A 255 -5.89 39.89 -21.48
N CYS A 256 -5.35 40.43 -22.59
CA CYS A 256 -4.30 41.42 -22.54
C CYS A 256 -4.83 42.77 -22.04
N GLN A 257 -4.30 43.29 -20.93
CA GLN A 257 -4.72 44.58 -20.35
C GLN A 257 -4.46 45.79 -21.27
N SER A 258 -3.54 45.68 -22.22
CA SER A 258 -3.17 46.79 -23.10
C SER A 258 -4.09 46.92 -24.33
N CYS A 259 -4.57 45.81 -24.88
CA CYS A 259 -5.33 45.81 -26.13
C CYS A 259 -6.66 45.03 -26.07
N GLY A 260 -6.94 44.33 -24.96
CA GLY A 260 -8.10 43.44 -24.81
C GLY A 260 -8.01 42.13 -25.58
N GLY A 261 -6.95 41.90 -26.36
CA GLY A 261 -6.78 40.68 -27.15
C GLY A 261 -6.53 39.44 -26.28
N GLU A 262 -7.07 38.31 -26.71
CA GLU A 262 -6.94 37.02 -26.02
C GLU A 262 -5.56 36.38 -26.27
N VAL A 263 -5.01 35.77 -25.23
CA VAL A 263 -3.70 35.12 -25.21
C VAL A 263 -3.86 33.75 -24.57
N VAL A 264 -3.62 32.67 -25.33
CA VAL A 264 -3.59 31.31 -24.79
C VAL A 264 -2.29 31.11 -24.02
N PHE A 265 -2.38 30.87 -22.71
CA PHE A 265 -1.24 30.88 -21.81
C PHE A 265 -0.12 29.92 -22.24
N THR A 266 -0.43 28.65 -22.54
CA THR A 266 0.60 27.68 -22.93
C THR A 266 1.32 28.08 -24.20
N PHE A 267 0.62 28.62 -25.20
CA PHE A 267 1.25 29.04 -26.46
C PHE A 267 2.17 30.24 -26.28
N ALA A 268 1.83 31.15 -25.37
CA ALA A 268 2.59 32.37 -25.17
C ALA A 268 3.70 32.25 -24.11
N ALA A 269 3.60 31.29 -23.19
CA ALA A 269 4.54 31.13 -22.07
C ALA A 269 5.42 29.89 -22.15
N MET A 270 5.01 28.83 -22.86
CA MET A 270 5.78 27.59 -22.94
C MET A 270 6.78 27.63 -24.09
N ASP A 271 8.03 27.31 -23.79
CA ASP A 271 9.08 27.13 -24.79
C ASP A 271 9.12 25.66 -25.24
N ASP A 272 8.85 25.41 -26.53
CA ASP A 272 8.70 24.06 -27.07
C ASP A 272 10.00 23.23 -27.02
N GLU A 273 11.18 23.87 -27.08
CA GLU A 273 12.47 23.18 -27.08
C GLU A 273 12.92 22.80 -25.66
N THR A 274 12.77 23.72 -24.71
CA THR A 274 13.25 23.59 -23.33
C THR A 274 12.17 23.12 -22.36
N GLN A 275 10.89 23.13 -22.78
CA GLN A 275 9.71 22.80 -21.98
C GLN A 275 9.59 23.68 -20.71
N LYS A 276 10.22 24.87 -20.72
CA LYS A 276 10.15 25.83 -19.62
C LYS A 276 8.99 26.78 -19.81
N VAL A 277 8.36 27.16 -18.71
CA VAL A 277 7.32 28.19 -18.69
C VAL A 277 7.94 29.53 -18.31
N SER A 278 7.86 30.51 -19.20
CA SER A 278 8.30 31.88 -18.98
C SER A 278 7.41 32.58 -17.94
N LYS A 279 8.04 33.41 -17.10
CA LYS A 279 7.31 34.28 -16.14
C LYS A 279 6.68 35.50 -16.82
N LYS A 280 7.17 35.87 -18.00
CA LYS A 280 6.66 36.99 -18.80
C LYS A 280 6.04 36.46 -20.08
N ILE A 281 4.88 37.00 -20.40
CA ILE A 281 4.08 36.65 -21.56
C ILE A 281 4.05 37.86 -22.48
N THR A 282 4.39 37.66 -23.75
CA THR A 282 4.30 38.71 -24.78
C THR A 282 3.01 38.55 -25.54
N CYS A 283 2.17 39.58 -25.56
CA CYS A 283 0.92 39.58 -26.31
C CYS A 283 1.20 39.59 -27.83
N HIS A 284 0.72 38.57 -28.55
CA HIS A 284 0.88 38.50 -30.01
C HIS A 284 0.13 39.59 -30.79
N HIS A 285 -0.85 40.25 -30.18
CA HIS A 285 -1.65 41.31 -30.82
C HIS A 285 -0.97 42.69 -30.79
N CYS A 286 -0.35 43.06 -29.67
CA CYS A 286 0.19 44.41 -29.47
C CYS A 286 1.66 44.45 -28.99
N GLY A 287 2.28 43.31 -28.69
CA GLY A 287 3.65 43.22 -28.21
C GLY A 287 3.86 43.59 -26.74
N ALA A 288 2.80 43.92 -26.00
CA ALA A 288 2.90 44.22 -24.58
C ALA A 288 3.36 42.98 -23.78
N GLU A 289 4.30 43.19 -22.85
CA GLU A 289 4.72 42.16 -21.90
C GLU A 289 3.97 42.31 -20.58
N ALA A 290 3.47 41.20 -20.05
CA ALA A 290 2.90 41.14 -18.71
C ALA A 290 3.19 39.78 -18.06
N THR A 291 3.08 39.70 -16.73
CA THR A 291 3.02 38.40 -16.03
C THR A 291 1.60 37.85 -16.05
N LYS A 292 1.45 36.55 -15.76
CA LYS A 292 0.13 35.91 -15.69
C LYS A 292 -0.81 36.63 -14.71
N GLU A 293 -0.29 37.06 -13.56
CA GLU A 293 -1.06 37.73 -12.51
C GLU A 293 -1.56 39.13 -12.90
N GLN A 294 -1.04 39.69 -13.99
CA GLN A 294 -1.43 40.99 -14.52
C GLN A 294 -2.48 40.88 -15.63
N MET A 295 -2.86 39.66 -16.05
CA MET A 295 -3.87 39.42 -17.07
C MET A 295 -5.15 38.86 -16.42
N ASP A 296 -6.30 39.14 -17.03
CA ASP A 296 -7.58 38.62 -16.56
C ASP A 296 -7.92 37.30 -17.26
N LEU A 297 -8.58 36.39 -16.54
CA LEU A 297 -9.12 35.17 -17.15
C LEU A 297 -10.29 35.54 -18.09
N VAL A 298 -10.29 34.93 -19.26
CA VAL A 298 -11.39 35.03 -20.21
C VAL A 298 -12.36 33.88 -19.96
N PHE A 299 -13.65 34.21 -19.92
CA PHE A 299 -14.72 33.23 -19.70
C PHE A 299 -15.70 33.27 -20.87
N GLU A 300 -16.16 32.08 -21.27
CA GLU A 300 -17.32 31.95 -22.15
C GLU A 300 -18.56 31.55 -21.34
N SER A 301 -19.74 31.87 -21.87
CA SER A 301 -21.01 31.48 -21.28
C SER A 301 -21.90 30.90 -22.37
N PHE A 302 -22.41 29.68 -22.14
CA PHE A 302 -23.35 29.02 -23.04
C PHE A 302 -24.46 28.33 -22.25
N ILE A 303 -25.53 27.96 -22.95
CA ILE A 303 -26.66 27.24 -22.37
C ILE A 303 -26.41 25.74 -22.58
N ASP A 304 -26.32 24.98 -21.49
CA ASP A 304 -26.26 23.52 -21.56
C ASP A 304 -27.64 22.96 -21.95
N LEU A 305 -27.77 22.54 -23.21
CA LEU A 305 -29.01 22.00 -23.77
C LEU A 305 -29.35 20.59 -23.20
N ASN A 306 -28.42 19.92 -22.52
CA ASN A 306 -28.64 18.61 -21.88
C ASN A 306 -29.06 18.70 -20.41
N ARG A 307 -29.09 19.90 -19.83
CA ARG A 307 -29.67 20.19 -18.51
C ARG A 307 -30.57 21.42 -18.59
N PRO A 308 -31.89 21.25 -18.81
CA PRO A 308 -32.81 22.38 -18.83
C PRO A 308 -32.83 23.04 -17.44
N GLY A 309 -32.19 24.21 -17.29
CA GLY A 309 -32.33 25.07 -16.11
C GLY A 309 -31.05 25.54 -15.40
N THR A 310 -29.85 25.16 -15.82
CA THR A 310 -28.59 25.63 -15.19
C THR A 310 -27.65 26.26 -16.21
N ALA A 311 -27.41 27.58 -16.11
CA ALA A 311 -26.30 28.23 -16.80
C ALA A 311 -24.98 27.79 -16.12
N GLY A 312 -24.19 26.96 -16.79
CA GLY A 312 -22.84 26.61 -16.35
C GLY A 312 -21.84 27.54 -17.03
N GLY A 313 -21.03 28.25 -16.25
CA GLY A 313 -19.82 28.90 -16.76
C GLY A 313 -18.65 27.93 -16.66
N HIS A 314 -17.88 27.76 -17.73
CA HIS A 314 -16.64 26.98 -17.73
C HIS A 314 -15.47 27.88 -18.13
N LEU A 315 -14.28 27.61 -17.58
CA LEU A 315 -13.05 28.21 -18.09
C LEU A 315 -12.78 27.66 -19.49
N VAL A 316 -12.33 28.53 -20.40
CA VAL A 316 -11.80 28.16 -21.73
C VAL A 316 -10.30 27.96 -21.65
#